data_AF-A0A966X0K3-F1
#
_entry.id   AF-A0A966X0K3-F1
#
_cell.length_a   1.000
_cell.length_b   1.000
_cell.length_c   1.000
_cell.angle_alpha   90.00
_cell.angle_beta   90.00
_cell.angle_gamma   90.00
#
_symmetry.space_group_name_H-M   'P 1'
#
loop_
_entity.id
_entity.type
_entity.pdbx_description
1 polymer ?
#
loop_
_entity_poly.entity_id
_entity_poly.type
_entity_poly.pdbx_seq_one_letter_code
_entity_poly.pdbx_strand_id
1 'polypeptide(L)'
;GGGKFESADDLAKAIEAAWQEAMNTQHYRYVVMTGGEPLLQLDASLIEALHQRHFEIAIETNGTIKIPKGINWVCLSPKANADLMVMQADEIKLVVPQIEHQPIETTLHRFEGMDFRHRYLQPMDGPNLSENTAYAVELCQKNPLWRLSVQTHKMIGIL
;
A
#
# COMPACT_ATOMS: atom_id res chain seq x y z
N GLY A 1 13.42 8.15 -11.03
CA GLY A 1 14.16 9.13 -10.20
C GLY A 1 13.19 9.99 -9.41
N GLY A 2 13.67 10.70 -8.38
CA GLY A 2 12.87 11.67 -7.60
C GLY A 2 13.01 13.11 -8.12
N GLY A 3 12.10 14.01 -7.72
CA GLY A 3 12.10 15.41 -8.17
C GLY A 3 10.89 16.18 -7.66
N LYS A 4 10.84 17.48 -8.01
CA LYS A 4 9.63 18.32 -7.86
C LYS A 4 9.02 18.50 -9.24
N PHE A 5 7.71 18.30 -9.34
CA PHE A 5 6.96 18.46 -10.58
C PHE A 5 6.05 19.66 -10.42
N GLU A 6 6.05 20.55 -11.41
CA GLU A 6 5.29 21.81 -11.35
C GLU A 6 3.80 21.57 -11.62
N SER A 7 3.46 20.47 -12.30
CA SER A 7 2.10 20.08 -12.59
C SER A 7 1.87 18.56 -12.51
N ALA A 8 0.60 18.18 -12.41
CA ALA A 8 0.14 16.80 -12.55
C ALA A 8 0.60 16.16 -13.86
N ASP A 9 0.57 16.92 -14.96
CA ASP A 9 0.96 16.44 -16.28
C ASP A 9 2.46 16.16 -16.37
N ASP A 10 3.30 16.98 -15.73
CA ASP A 10 4.75 16.76 -15.69
C ASP A 10 5.12 15.47 -14.94
N LEU A 11 4.46 15.21 -13.81
CA LEU A 11 4.64 13.96 -13.08
C LEU A 11 4.11 12.76 -13.89
N ALA A 12 2.94 12.89 -14.52
CA ALA A 12 2.37 11.81 -15.33
C ALA A 12 3.25 11.47 -16.55
N LYS A 13 3.86 12.47 -17.20
CA LYS A 13 4.87 12.27 -18.26
C LYS A 13 6.10 11.54 -17.75
N ALA A 14 6.60 11.89 -16.56
CA ALA A 14 7.77 11.22 -15.99
C ALA A 14 7.48 9.76 -15.64
N ILE A 15 6.29 9.46 -15.11
CA ILE A 15 5.82 8.09 -14.85
C ILE A 15 5.72 7.31 -16.17
N GLU A 16 5.14 7.91 -17.21
CA GLU A 16 5.03 7.28 -18.53
C GLU A 16 6.41 6.99 -19.13
N ALA A 17 7.34 7.93 -19.05
CA ALA A 17 8.70 7.75 -19.55
C ALA A 17 9.41 6.58 -18.85
N ALA A 18 9.30 6.49 -17.52
CA ALA A 18 9.86 5.38 -16.75
C ALA A 18 9.24 4.04 -17.14
N TRP A 19 7.93 3.99 -17.42
CA TRP A 19 7.27 2.79 -17.91
C TRP A 19 7.77 2.37 -19.29
N GLN A 20 7.89 3.32 -20.22
CA GLN A 20 8.38 3.03 -21.57
C GLN A 20 9.82 2.51 -21.57
N GLU A 21 10.67 3.07 -20.70
CA GLU A 21 12.04 2.60 -20.53
C GLU A 21 12.09 1.16 -20.00
N ALA A 22 11.25 0.80 -19.04
CA ALA A 22 11.27 -0.51 -18.40
C ALA A 22 10.61 -1.63 -19.22
N MET A 23 9.46 -1.35 -19.83
CA MET A 23 8.59 -2.40 -20.40
C MET A 23 8.32 -2.24 -21.90
N ASN A 24 8.59 -1.05 -22.48
CA ASN A 24 8.34 -0.72 -23.90
C ASN A 24 6.99 -1.22 -24.44
N THR A 25 5.93 -1.09 -23.64
CA THR A 25 4.57 -1.54 -23.96
C THR A 25 3.52 -0.54 -23.48
N GLN A 26 2.36 -0.56 -24.11
CA GLN A 26 1.18 0.22 -23.72
C GLN A 26 0.16 -0.61 -22.94
N HIS A 27 0.34 -1.94 -22.84
CA HIS A 27 -0.57 -2.81 -22.12
C HIS A 27 -0.20 -2.88 -20.63
N TYR A 28 -1.22 -3.04 -19.78
CA TYR A 28 -1.07 -3.27 -18.33
C TYR A 28 -0.27 -2.18 -17.60
N ARG A 29 -0.35 -0.93 -18.08
CA ARG A 29 0.26 0.23 -17.41
C ARG A 29 -0.32 0.36 -16.01
N TYR A 30 0.54 0.19 -15.00
CA TYR A 30 0.15 0.18 -13.60
C TYR A 30 1.11 1.04 -12.80
N VAL A 31 0.56 1.92 -11.96
CA VAL A 31 1.35 2.80 -11.09
C VAL A 31 0.90 2.64 -9.65
N VAL A 32 1.86 2.49 -8.74
CA VAL A 32 1.62 2.46 -7.30
C VAL A 32 2.01 3.81 -6.71
N MET A 33 1.02 4.57 -6.25
CA MET A 33 1.24 5.80 -5.50
C MET A 33 1.50 5.44 -4.04
N THR A 34 2.74 5.61 -3.61
CA THR A 34 3.22 5.31 -2.25
C THR A 34 4.10 6.46 -1.73
N GLY A 35 4.87 6.20 -0.67
CA GLY A 35 5.70 7.16 0.05
C GLY A 35 4.90 7.98 1.06
N GLY A 36 5.55 8.50 2.10
CA GLY A 36 4.89 9.29 3.18
C GLY A 36 3.46 8.83 3.48
N GLU A 37 2.51 9.74 3.31
CA GLU A 37 1.10 9.41 3.03
C GLU A 37 0.77 9.96 1.62
N PRO A 38 0.46 9.11 0.62
CA PRO A 38 0.27 9.56 -0.76
C PRO A 38 -0.91 10.52 -0.91
N LEU A 39 -1.95 10.37 -0.10
CA LEU A 39 -3.15 11.22 -0.16
C LEU A 39 -2.93 12.66 0.34
N LEU A 40 -1.73 13.00 0.84
CA LEU A 40 -1.34 14.39 1.10
C LEU A 40 -1.03 15.16 -0.19
N GLN A 41 -0.70 14.47 -1.28
CA GLN A 41 -0.23 15.07 -2.53
C GLN A 41 -1.01 14.59 -3.76
N LEU A 42 -1.54 13.36 -3.72
CA LEU A 42 -2.35 12.80 -4.80
C LEU A 42 -3.70 13.52 -4.88
N ASP A 43 -3.94 14.20 -5.99
CA ASP A 43 -5.16 14.96 -6.26
C ASP A 43 -5.90 14.47 -7.52
N ALA A 44 -7.05 15.07 -7.79
CA ALA A 44 -7.88 14.70 -8.94
C ALA A 44 -7.18 14.96 -10.29
N SER A 45 -6.36 16.02 -10.36
CA SER A 45 -5.65 16.41 -11.58
C SER A 45 -4.62 15.34 -11.99
N LEU A 46 -3.86 14.82 -11.03
CA LEU A 46 -2.89 13.74 -11.28
C LEU A 46 -3.58 12.43 -11.65
N ILE A 47 -4.68 12.09 -10.96
CA ILE A 47 -5.47 10.89 -11.27
C ILE A 47 -5.98 10.96 -12.72
N GLU A 48 -6.53 12.10 -13.12
CA GLU A 48 -7.01 12.30 -14.50
C GLU A 48 -5.87 12.19 -15.51
N ALA A 49 -4.73 12.85 -15.25
CA ALA A 49 -3.57 12.82 -16.15
C ALA A 49 -2.99 11.41 -16.34
N LEU A 50 -3.03 10.56 -15.31
CA LEU A 50 -2.62 9.16 -15.35
C LEU A 50 -3.61 8.29 -16.13
N HIS A 51 -4.92 8.48 -15.92
CA HIS A 51 -5.95 7.77 -16.68
C HIS A 51 -5.94 8.12 -18.17
N GLN A 52 -5.71 9.39 -18.53
CA GLN A 52 -5.53 9.81 -19.92
C GLN A 52 -4.35 9.10 -20.61
N ARG A 53 -3.39 8.60 -19.81
CA ARG A 53 -2.24 7.79 -20.25
C ARG A 53 -2.45 6.29 -20.05
N HIS A 54 -3.69 5.87 -19.79
CA HIS A 54 -4.11 4.48 -19.63
C HIS A 54 -3.44 3.73 -18.46
N PHE A 55 -3.02 4.45 -17.41
CA PHE A 55 -2.56 3.81 -16.19
C PHE A 55 -3.73 3.37 -15.32
N GLU A 56 -3.66 2.14 -14.80
CA GLU A 56 -4.35 1.76 -13.58
C GLU A 56 -3.56 2.28 -12.37
N ILE A 57 -4.28 2.84 -11.40
CA ILE A 57 -3.72 3.54 -10.25
C ILE A 57 -4.01 2.74 -8.98
N ALA A 58 -2.95 2.38 -8.28
CA ALA A 58 -3.02 1.84 -6.94
C ALA A 58 -2.46 2.81 -5.92
N ILE A 59 -2.92 2.72 -4.67
CA ILE A 59 -2.36 3.48 -3.56
C ILE A 59 -1.95 2.54 -2.41
N GLU A 60 -0.86 2.91 -1.73
CA GLU A 60 -0.52 2.37 -0.40
C GLU A 60 -0.70 3.49 0.64
N THR A 61 -1.77 3.45 1.42
CA THR A 61 -2.15 4.53 2.36
C THR A 61 -2.19 4.04 3.80
N ASN A 62 -1.91 4.93 4.76
CA ASN A 62 -2.13 4.68 6.18
C ASN A 62 -3.61 4.77 6.59
N GLY A 63 -4.48 5.25 5.68
CA GLY A 63 -5.93 5.29 5.86
C GLY A 63 -6.48 6.49 6.64
N THR A 64 -5.64 7.45 7.02
CA THR A 64 -6.04 8.66 7.76
C THR A 64 -6.64 9.75 6.88
N ILE A 65 -6.59 9.60 5.55
CA ILE A 65 -7.13 10.56 4.58
C ILE A 65 -8.18 9.86 3.70
N LYS A 66 -9.25 10.58 3.34
CA LYS A 66 -10.28 10.05 2.45
C LYS A 66 -9.73 9.85 1.04
N ILE A 67 -10.04 8.70 0.45
CA ILE A 67 -9.56 8.34 -0.89
C ILE A 67 -10.38 9.12 -1.96
N PRO A 68 -9.71 9.79 -2.92
CA PRO A 68 -10.38 10.43 -4.05
C PRO A 68 -10.96 9.39 -5.02
N LYS A 69 -11.89 9.81 -5.87
CA LYS A 69 -12.42 8.93 -6.92
C LYS A 69 -11.33 8.63 -7.96
N GLY A 70 -11.42 7.46 -8.59
CA GLY A 70 -10.52 7.07 -9.68
C GLY A 70 -9.30 6.27 -9.24
N ILE A 71 -9.24 5.81 -7.99
CA ILE A 71 -8.24 4.81 -7.58
C ILE A 71 -8.79 3.42 -7.91
N ASN A 72 -7.99 2.61 -8.59
CA ASN A 72 -8.37 1.26 -9.02
C ASN A 72 -8.10 0.20 -7.94
N TRP A 73 -7.05 0.40 -7.14
CA TRP A 73 -6.66 -0.54 -6.07
C TRP A 73 -6.20 0.18 -4.81
N VAL A 74 -6.78 -0.20 -3.67
CA VAL A 74 -6.45 0.39 -2.36
C VAL A 74 -5.77 -0.64 -1.47
N CYS A 75 -4.51 -0.38 -1.12
CA CYS A 75 -3.78 -1.06 -0.06
C CYS A 75 -3.80 -0.20 1.21
N LEU A 76 -4.50 -0.65 2.24
CA LEU A 76 -4.54 -0.03 3.55
C LEU A 76 -3.48 -0.63 4.47
N SER A 77 -2.54 0.17 4.95
CA SER A 77 -1.54 -0.23 5.96
C SER A 77 -1.64 0.65 7.22
N PRO A 78 -2.61 0.33 8.10
CA PRO A 78 -2.93 1.19 9.23
C PRO A 78 -1.79 1.20 10.24
N LYS A 79 -1.50 2.39 10.77
CA LYS A 79 -0.57 2.56 11.90
C LYS A 79 -1.35 2.40 13.20
N ALA A 80 -0.68 1.93 14.25
CA ALA A 80 -1.26 1.87 15.58
C ALA A 80 -1.86 3.21 15.97
N ASN A 81 -3.04 3.16 16.60
CA ASN A 81 -3.78 4.32 17.11
C ASN A 81 -4.17 5.39 16.07
N ALA A 82 -4.09 5.09 14.77
CA ALA A 82 -4.55 6.01 13.74
C ALA A 82 -6.09 6.05 13.64
N ASP A 83 -6.64 7.26 13.52
CA ASP A 83 -8.04 7.49 13.18
C ASP A 83 -8.26 7.21 11.69
N LEU A 84 -8.91 6.07 11.38
CA LEU A 84 -9.13 5.65 10.01
C LEU A 84 -10.33 6.37 9.40
N MET A 85 -10.09 7.03 8.27
CA MET A 85 -11.14 7.55 7.39
C MET A 85 -11.47 6.58 6.23
N VAL A 86 -10.59 5.62 5.96
CA VAL A 86 -10.79 4.57 4.96
C VAL A 86 -11.47 3.36 5.59
N MET A 87 -12.73 3.14 5.22
CA MET A 87 -13.56 2.06 5.77
C MET A 87 -13.68 0.84 4.84
N GLN A 88 -13.20 0.97 3.59
CA GLN A 88 -13.20 -0.10 2.59
C GLN A 88 -11.90 -0.01 1.79
N ALA A 89 -11.27 -1.15 1.53
CA ALA A 89 -10.09 -1.25 0.67
C ALA A 89 -10.05 -2.62 -0.02
N ASP A 90 -9.29 -2.75 -1.10
CA ASP A 90 -9.07 -4.05 -1.76
C ASP A 90 -8.25 -4.96 -0.86
N GLU A 91 -7.20 -4.41 -0.24
CA GLU A 91 -6.35 -5.16 0.67
C GLU A 91 -6.02 -4.39 1.95
N ILE A 92 -5.91 -5.13 3.05
CA ILE A 92 -5.29 -4.66 4.28
C ILE A 92 -3.95 -5.36 4.47
N LYS A 93 -2.90 -4.57 4.72
CA LYS A 93 -1.54 -5.02 5.01
C LYS A 93 -1.11 -4.52 6.38
N LEU A 94 -1.47 -5.29 7.40
CA LEU A 94 -1.17 -4.97 8.79
C LEU A 94 0.29 -5.33 9.11
N VAL A 95 1.10 -4.31 9.41
CA VAL A 95 2.47 -4.52 9.86
C VAL A 95 2.46 -5.03 11.30
N VAL A 96 3.21 -6.10 11.59
CA VAL A 96 3.29 -6.72 12.92
C VAL A 96 4.74 -7.05 13.32
N PRO A 97 5.09 -6.94 14.61
CA PRO A 97 4.33 -6.30 15.69
C PRO A 97 4.33 -4.76 15.53
N GLN A 98 3.39 -4.06 16.16
CA GLN A 98 3.55 -2.63 16.45
C GLN A 98 3.38 -2.43 17.95
N ILE A 99 4.33 -1.71 18.58
CA ILE A 99 4.44 -1.59 20.05
C ILE A 99 3.18 -0.98 20.67
N GLU A 100 2.52 -0.08 19.95
CA GLU A 100 1.39 0.69 20.47
C GLU A 100 0.01 0.10 20.11
N HIS A 101 -0.05 -1.09 19.50
CA HIS A 101 -1.34 -1.72 19.25
C HIS A 101 -1.95 -2.26 20.54
N GLN A 102 -3.29 -2.28 20.55
CA GLN A 102 -4.03 -3.18 21.45
C GLN A 102 -3.55 -4.62 21.27
N PRO A 103 -3.85 -5.55 22.21
CA PRO A 103 -3.55 -6.97 22.03
C PRO A 103 -3.87 -7.43 20.61
N ILE A 104 -2.94 -8.16 20.00
CA ILE A 104 -2.98 -8.42 18.55
C ILE A 104 -4.32 -9.02 18.12
N GLU A 105 -4.91 -9.88 18.93
CA GLU A 105 -6.21 -10.51 18.71
C GLU A 105 -7.34 -9.48 18.58
N THR A 106 -7.32 -8.44 19.41
CA THR A 106 -8.30 -7.34 19.34
C THR A 106 -8.11 -6.52 18.07
N THR A 107 -6.86 -6.29 17.68
CA THR A 107 -6.52 -5.58 16.45
C THR A 107 -6.95 -6.37 15.20
N LEU A 108 -6.68 -7.69 15.16
CA LEU A 108 -7.14 -8.55 14.07
C LEU A 108 -8.66 -8.58 13.97
N HIS A 109 -9.36 -8.77 15.10
CA HIS A 109 -10.82 -8.82 15.13
C HIS A 109 -11.46 -7.52 14.61
N ARG A 110 -10.91 -6.36 14.98
CA ARG A 110 -11.35 -5.05 14.44
C ARG A 110 -11.33 -5.04 12.91
N PHE A 111 -10.26 -5.53 12.30
CA PHE A 111 -10.10 -5.51 10.84
C PHE A 111 -10.80 -6.66 10.12
N GLU A 112 -11.07 -7.77 10.80
CA GLU A 112 -11.89 -8.86 10.28
C GLU A 112 -13.35 -8.42 10.09
N GLY A 113 -13.84 -7.50 10.93
CA GLY A 113 -15.18 -6.90 10.78
C GLY A 113 -15.31 -5.89 9.63
N MET A 114 -14.23 -5.59 8.92
CA MET A 114 -14.22 -4.66 7.77
C MET A 114 -14.16 -5.41 6.44
N ASP A 115 -14.64 -4.78 5.38
CA ASP A 115 -14.68 -5.34 4.03
C ASP A 115 -13.33 -5.17 3.31
N PHE A 116 -12.59 -6.27 3.21
CA PHE A 116 -11.35 -6.39 2.45
C PHE A 116 -11.38 -7.67 1.62
N ARG A 117 -10.94 -7.59 0.35
CA ARG A 117 -10.76 -8.76 -0.52
C ARG A 117 -9.54 -9.57 -0.09
N HIS A 118 -8.49 -8.89 0.36
CA HIS A 118 -7.25 -9.52 0.82
C HIS A 118 -6.83 -9.02 2.20
N ARG A 119 -6.42 -9.95 3.08
CA ARG A 119 -5.89 -9.64 4.42
C ARG A 119 -4.49 -10.20 4.54
N TYR A 120 -3.54 -9.34 4.88
CA TYR A 120 -2.14 -9.68 5.01
C TYR A 120 -1.54 -9.22 6.33
N LEU A 121 -0.70 -10.08 6.91
CA LEU A 121 0.24 -9.72 7.95
C LEU A 121 1.62 -9.57 7.32
N GLN A 122 2.23 -8.40 7.52
CA GLN A 122 3.59 -8.12 7.06
C GLN A 122 4.52 -7.99 8.27
N PRO A 123 5.63 -8.73 8.34
CA PRO A 123 6.59 -8.53 9.42
C PRO A 123 7.17 -7.11 9.35
N MET A 124 7.27 -6.47 10.50
CA MET A 124 7.96 -5.20 10.63
C MET A 124 9.43 -5.40 10.27
N ASP A 125 9.90 -4.60 9.31
CA ASP A 125 11.31 -4.60 8.94
C ASP A 125 12.17 -3.92 10.01
N GLY A 126 13.46 -4.26 10.04
CA GLY A 126 14.44 -3.71 10.97
C GLY A 126 15.31 -4.78 11.62
N PRO A 127 15.97 -4.45 12.75
CA PRO A 127 16.92 -5.35 13.42
C PRO A 127 16.33 -6.71 13.82
N ASN A 128 15.03 -6.77 14.07
CA ASN A 128 14.31 -7.96 14.54
C ASN A 128 13.49 -8.64 13.43
N LEU A 129 13.87 -8.48 12.16
CA LEU A 129 13.08 -8.99 11.03
C LEU A 129 12.83 -10.51 11.12
N SER A 130 13.83 -11.27 11.56
CA SER A 130 13.72 -12.73 11.71
C SER A 130 12.64 -13.11 12.72
N GLU A 131 12.68 -12.49 13.90
CA GLU A 131 11.71 -12.69 14.98
C GLU A 131 10.31 -12.22 14.55
N ASN A 132 10.21 -11.05 13.91
CA ASN A 132 8.96 -10.51 13.43
C ASN A 132 8.34 -11.38 12.33
N THR A 133 9.16 -12.02 11.49
CA THR A 133 8.70 -12.95 10.46
C THR A 133 8.15 -14.22 11.09
N ALA A 134 8.86 -14.82 12.06
CA ALA A 134 8.37 -15.98 12.79
C ALA A 134 7.03 -15.68 13.50
N TYR A 135 6.93 -14.51 14.12
CA TYR A 135 5.71 -14.03 14.76
C TYR A 135 4.54 -13.87 13.77
N ALA A 136 4.77 -13.23 12.61
CA ALA A 136 3.75 -13.08 11.58
C ALA A 136 3.28 -14.43 11.02
N VAL A 137 4.18 -15.40 10.85
CA VAL A 137 3.86 -16.77 10.43
C VAL A 137 2.95 -17.45 11.45
N GLU A 138 3.32 -17.41 12.74
CA GLU A 138 2.53 -17.98 13.82
C GLU A 138 1.12 -17.38 13.88
N LEU A 139 1.00 -16.06 13.73
CA LEU A 139 -0.28 -15.38 13.67
C LEU A 139 -1.14 -15.83 12.49
N CYS A 140 -0.56 -15.97 11.29
CA CYS A 140 -1.31 -16.45 10.12
C CYS A 140 -1.78 -17.90 10.31
N GLN A 141 -0.97 -18.76 10.93
CA GLN A 141 -1.35 -20.14 11.22
C GLN A 141 -2.53 -20.23 12.19
N LYS A 142 -2.59 -19.31 13.18
CA LYS A 142 -3.69 -19.22 14.14
C LYS A 142 -4.94 -18.53 13.57
N ASN A 143 -4.78 -17.66 12.57
CA ASN A 143 -5.85 -16.84 12.02
C ASN A 143 -5.91 -17.00 10.48
N PRO A 144 -6.59 -18.04 9.96
CA PRO A 144 -6.53 -18.43 8.54
C PRO A 144 -7.17 -17.42 7.58
N LEU A 145 -7.87 -16.40 8.09
CA LEU A 145 -8.32 -15.25 7.29
C LEU A 145 -7.14 -14.38 6.81
N TRP A 146 -5.97 -14.49 7.46
CA TRP A 146 -4.79 -13.71 7.20
C TRP A 146 -3.72 -14.51 6.47
N ARG A 147 -3.03 -13.85 5.53
CA ARG A 147 -1.90 -14.42 4.78
C ARG A 147 -0.62 -13.66 5.06
N LEU A 148 0.52 -14.33 4.96
CA LEU A 148 1.80 -13.66 5.09
C LEU A 148 2.08 -12.80 3.84
N SER A 149 2.51 -11.55 4.05
CA SER A 149 3.11 -10.69 3.03
C SER A 149 4.55 -10.41 3.39
N VAL A 150 5.49 -10.68 2.48
CA VAL A 150 6.92 -10.44 2.69
C VAL A 150 7.43 -9.37 1.73
N GLN A 151 8.42 -8.60 2.17
CA GLN A 151 9.04 -7.56 1.34
C GLN A 151 10.05 -8.19 0.37
N THR A 152 9.54 -8.90 -0.64
CA THR A 152 10.33 -9.65 -1.62
C THR A 152 11.40 -8.79 -2.31
N HIS A 153 11.10 -7.53 -2.60
CA HIS A 153 12.04 -6.58 -3.21
C HIS A 153 13.35 -6.46 -2.40
N LYS A 154 13.27 -6.42 -1.07
CA LYS A 154 14.46 -6.40 -0.19
C LYS A 154 15.22 -7.72 -0.23
N MET A 155 14.50 -8.85 -0.28
CA MET A 155 15.10 -10.18 -0.31
C MET A 155 15.89 -10.42 -1.61
N ILE A 156 15.40 -9.89 -2.74
CA ILE A 156 16.01 -10.05 -4.06
C ILE A 156 16.91 -8.88 -4.48
N GLY A 157 17.05 -7.86 -3.62
CA GLY A 157 17.97 -6.74 -3.83
C GLY A 157 17.53 -5.73 -4.88
N ILE A 158 16.22 -5.53 -5.06
CA ILE A 158 15.67 -4.48 -5.93
C ILE A 158 14.98 -3.39 -5.10
N LEU A 159 15.13 -2.15 -5.53
CA LEU A 159 14.49 -0.96 -4.96
C LEU A 159 13.32 -0.50 -5.82
#